data_AF-A0A8J7X8M2-F1
#
_entry.id   AF-A0A8J7X8M2-F1
#
_cell.length_a   1.000
_cell.length_b   1.000
_cell.length_c   1.000
_cell.angle_alpha   90.00
_cell.angle_beta   90.00
_cell.angle_gamma   90.00
#
_symmetry.space_group_name_H-M   'P 1'
#
loop_
_entity.id
_entity.type
_entity.pdbx_description
1 polymer ?
#
loop_
_entity_poly.entity_id
_entity_poly.type
_entity_poly.pdbx_seq_one_letter_code
_entity_poly.pdbx_strand_id
1 'polypeptide(L)' 'KKKEKIKQNPKRQKHLRGGENCYREPITENIRLVYSIEGNTIWFLIIDKHDKAYETYIRRLYSIYQKMKEQ' A
#
# COMPACT_ATOMS: atom_id res chain seq x y z
N LYS A 1 -9.91 -5.40 -15.97
CA LYS A 1 -10.89 -4.89 -14.98
C LYS A 1 -10.28 -4.28 -13.69
N LYS A 2 -9.68 -5.00 -12.72
CA LYS A 2 -9.22 -4.35 -11.45
C LYS A 2 -8.03 -3.40 -11.59
N LYS A 3 -7.03 -3.74 -12.39
CA LYS A 3 -5.91 -2.83 -12.74
C LYS A 3 -6.43 -1.53 -13.38
N GLU A 4 -7.44 -1.62 -14.25
CA GLU A 4 -8.06 -0.43 -14.87
C GLU A 4 -8.72 0.48 -13.84
N LYS A 5 -9.35 -0.09 -12.79
CA LYS A 5 -9.96 0.70 -11.72
C LYS A 5 -8.94 1.51 -10.93
N ILE A 6 -7.75 0.95 -10.64
CA ILE A 6 -6.66 1.69 -10.00
C ILE A 6 -6.17 2.80 -10.95
N LYS A 7 -6.04 2.53 -12.25
CA LYS A 7 -5.62 3.54 -13.23
C LYS A 7 -6.61 4.69 -13.38
N GLN A 8 -7.91 4.42 -13.32
CA GLN A 8 -8.97 5.43 -13.46
C GLN A 8 -9.15 6.27 -12.19
N ASN A 9 -9.08 5.65 -11.02
CA ASN A 9 -9.13 6.36 -9.74
C ASN A 9 -8.27 5.63 -8.69
N PRO A 10 -7.00 6.01 -8.57
CA PRO A 10 -6.09 5.35 -7.64
C PRO A 10 -6.40 5.68 -6.17
N LYS A 11 -7.18 6.73 -5.87
CA LYS A 11 -7.60 7.10 -4.51
C LYS A 11 -8.94 6.48 -4.08
N ARG A 12 -9.49 5.57 -4.89
CA ARG A 12 -10.79 4.91 -4.66
C ARG A 12 -10.88 4.17 -3.32
N GLN A 13 -9.76 3.61 -2.85
CA GLN A 13 -9.74 2.78 -1.65
C GLN A 13 -9.52 3.60 -0.39
N LYS A 14 -9.80 2.99 0.75
CA LYS A 14 -9.51 3.59 2.05
C LYS A 14 -8.00 3.81 2.19
N HIS A 15 -7.64 5.02 2.58
CA HIS A 15 -6.27 5.38 2.92
C HIS A 15 -5.79 4.60 4.15
N LEU A 16 -4.53 4.13 4.10
CA LEU A 16 -3.89 3.40 5.19
C LEU A 16 -3.25 4.38 6.17
N ARG A 17 -3.60 4.22 7.45
CA ARG A 17 -2.96 4.98 8.54
C ARG A 17 -1.46 4.70 8.58
N GLY A 18 -0.68 5.76 8.81
CA GLY A 18 0.77 5.67 9.03
C GLY A 18 1.63 5.95 7.79
N GLY A 19 1.06 5.99 6.58
CA GLY A 19 1.81 6.40 5.38
C GLY A 19 1.03 7.36 4.51
N GLU A 20 1.71 8.38 4.01
CA GLU A 20 1.12 9.37 3.14
C GLU A 20 0.71 8.73 1.80
N ASN A 21 -0.49 9.07 1.31
CA ASN A 21 -1.03 8.57 0.03
C ASN A 21 -0.93 7.03 -0.18
N CYS A 22 -1.03 6.23 0.89
CA CYS A 22 -1.00 4.77 0.83
C CYS A 22 -2.41 4.18 0.83
N TYR A 23 -2.65 3.16 0.01
CA TYR A 23 -3.97 2.55 -0.21
C TYR A 23 -3.86 1.03 -0.32
N ARG A 24 -4.98 0.34 -0.07
CA ARG A 24 -5.06 -1.13 -0.14
C ARG A 24 -6.15 -1.59 -1.12
N GLU A 25 -5.76 -2.26 -2.20
CA GLU A 25 -6.71 -2.84 -3.17
C GLU A 25 -6.75 -4.38 -3.03
N PRO A 26 -7.94 -5.00 -2.99
CA PRO A 26 -8.08 -6.44 -3.16
C PRO A 26 -7.80 -6.85 -4.61
N ILE A 27 -6.73 -7.62 -4.84
CA ILE A 27 -6.43 -8.20 -6.16
C ILE A 27 -7.31 -9.42 -6.37
N THR A 28 -7.27 -10.38 -5.44
CA THR A 28 -8.17 -11.53 -5.35
C THR A 28 -8.92 -11.50 -4.00
N GLU A 29 -9.70 -12.52 -3.69
CA GLU A 29 -10.33 -12.65 -2.37
C GLU A 29 -9.27 -12.67 -1.25
N ASN A 30 -8.19 -13.42 -1.47
CA ASN A 30 -7.15 -13.66 -0.46
C ASN A 30 -5.86 -12.86 -0.66
N ILE A 31 -5.72 -12.08 -1.74
CA ILE A 31 -4.52 -11.26 -2.01
C ILE A 31 -4.86 -9.78 -1.94
N ARG A 32 -4.01 -9.00 -1.27
CA ARG A 32 -4.09 -7.54 -1.19
C ARG A 32 -2.81 -6.91 -1.75
N LEU A 33 -2.99 -5.83 -2.48
CA LEU A 33 -1.93 -4.93 -2.91
C LEU A 33 -1.97 -3.68 -2.04
N VAL A 34 -0.83 -3.31 -1.45
CA VAL A 34 -0.60 -1.99 -0.89
C VAL A 34 0.22 -1.18 -1.90
N TYR A 35 -0.26 0.02 -2.20
CA TYR A 35 0.40 0.94 -3.12
C TYR A 35 0.39 2.36 -2.58
N SER A 36 1.35 3.18 -3.00
CA SER A 36 1.34 4.62 -2.77
C SER A 36 1.17 5.38 -4.09
N ILE A 37 0.69 6.61 -3.97
CA ILE A 37 0.56 7.55 -5.10
C ILE A 37 1.45 8.74 -4.81
N GLU A 38 2.30 9.07 -5.77
CA GLU A 38 3.19 10.24 -5.73
C GLU A 38 3.13 10.94 -7.09
N GLY A 39 2.51 12.13 -7.11
CA GLY A 39 2.19 12.80 -8.37
C GLY A 39 1.34 11.90 -9.29
N ASN A 40 1.88 11.62 -10.48
CA ASN A 40 1.25 10.73 -11.49
C ASN A 40 1.78 9.28 -11.44
N THR A 41 2.61 8.96 -10.45
CA THR A 41 3.22 7.63 -10.30
C THR A 41 2.48 6.82 -9.24
N ILE A 42 2.25 5.55 -9.55
CA ILE A 42 1.67 4.58 -8.61
C ILE A 42 2.74 3.55 -8.28
N TRP A 43 3.19 3.55 -7.03
CA TRP A 43 4.21 2.63 -6.53
C TRP A 43 3.57 1.42 -5.88
N PHE A 44 3.89 0.22 -6.36
CA PHE A 44 3.44 -1.01 -5.73
C PHE A 44 4.42 -1.42 -4.63
N LEU A 45 3.95 -1.40 -3.39
CA LEU A 45 4.82 -1.57 -2.22
C LEU A 45 4.82 -3.02 -1.74
N ILE A 46 3.63 -3.62 -1.60
CA ILE A 46 3.44 -4.93 -0.99
C ILE A 46 2.35 -5.70 -1.72
N ILE A 47 2.61 -6.95 -2.04
CA ILE A 47 1.59 -7.93 -2.45
C ILE A 47 1.66 -9.06 -1.44
N ASP A 48 0.57 -9.29 -0.72
CA ASP A 48 0.54 -10.28 0.36
C ASP A 48 -0.87 -10.82 0.58
N LYS A 49 -1.00 -11.84 1.43
CA LYS A 49 -2.29 -12.38 1.87
C LYS A 49 -3.12 -11.31 2.58
N HIS A 50 -4.44 -11.45 2.55
CA HIS A 50 -5.38 -10.46 3.08
C HIS A 50 -5.13 -10.10 4.55
N ASP A 51 -4.93 -11.12 5.37
CA ASP A 51 -4.64 -11.05 6.80
C ASP A 51 -3.25 -10.48 7.10
N LYS A 52 -2.29 -10.65 6.18
CA LYS A 52 -0.89 -10.25 6.37
C LYS A 52 -0.49 -8.92 5.76
N ALA A 53 -1.18 -8.46 4.71
CA ALA A 53 -0.76 -7.26 3.99
C ALA A 53 -0.66 -5.99 4.84
N TYR A 54 -1.56 -5.81 5.82
CA TYR A 54 -1.50 -4.66 6.72
C TYR A 54 -0.38 -4.79 7.77
N GLU A 55 -0.21 -5.99 8.34
CA GLU A 55 0.87 -6.29 9.29
C GLU A 55 2.24 -6.08 8.64
N THR A 56 2.43 -6.64 7.43
CA THR A 56 3.64 -6.46 6.62
C THR A 56 3.92 -4.99 6.32
N TYR A 57 2.87 -4.19 6.05
CA TYR A 57 2.98 -2.75 5.83
C TYR A 57 3.48 -2.00 7.06
N ILE A 58 2.85 -2.21 8.22
CA ILE A 58 3.25 -1.54 9.46
C ILE A 58 4.67 -1.94 9.87
N ARG A 59 5.03 -3.22 9.74
CA ARG A 59 6.39 -3.70 10.05
C ARG A 59 7.44 -3.03 9.15
N ARG A 60 7.15 -2.87 7.86
CA ARG A 60 8.06 -2.17 6.93
C ARG A 60 8.19 -0.70 7.25
N LEU A 61 7.08 -0.01 7.52
CA LEU A 61 7.11 1.39 7.94
C LEU A 61 7.94 1.57 9.21
N TYR A 62 7.72 0.73 10.22
CA TYR A 62 8.48 0.77 11.45
C TYR A 62 9.98 0.56 11.19
N SER A 63 10.34 -0.43 10.37
CA SER A 63 11.75 -0.67 10.03
C SER A 63 12.40 0.51 9.31
N ILE A 64 11.69 1.17 8.39
CA ILE A 64 12.18 2.38 7.71
C ILE A 64 12.36 3.52 8.71
N TYR A 65 11.38 3.73 9.59
CA TYR A 65 11.43 4.76 10.62
C TYR A 65 12.63 4.59 11.56
N GLN A 66 12.95 3.36 11.99
CA GLN A 66 14.14 3.11 12.80
C GLN A 66 15.43 3.46 12.05
N LYS A 67 15.55 3.08 10.78
CA LYS A 67 16.71 3.43 9.94
C LYS A 67 16.89 4.94 9.73
N MET A 68 15.80 5.70 9.75
CA MET A 68 15.85 7.16 9.64
C MET A 68 16.26 7.84 10.96
N LYS A 69 16.03 7.20 12.12
CA LYS A 69 16.44 7.72 13.43
C LYS A 69 17.92 7.53 13.73
N GLU A 70 18.52 6.52 13.13
CA GLU A 70 19.93 6.18 13.31
C GLU A 70 20.87 7.03 12.43
N GLN A 71 20.32 7.90 11.58
CA GLN A 71 21.03 8.86 10.72
C GLN A 71 21.05 10.25 11.35
#